data_AF-A0A1F2RK07-F1
#
_entry.id   AF-A0A1F2RK07-F1
#
_cell.length_a   1.000
_cell.length_b   1.000
_cell.length_c   1.000
_cell.angle_alpha   90.00
_cell.angle_beta   90.00
_cell.angle_gamma   90.00
#
_symmetry.space_group_name_H-M   'P 1'
#
loop_
_entity.id
_entity.type
_entity.pdbx_description
1 polymer ?
#
loop_
_entity_poly.entity_id
_entity_poly.type
_entity_poly.pdbx_seq_one_letter_code
_entity_poly.pdbx_strand_id
1 'polypeptide(L)'
;MTESTFPLLFTYQDTVAGQGFLAGITLSGRGLMVQENDGEWWMYGVRPGAIAESGQTPKETYLRFRNRYKEVLFDIANESSTFDEFKQEVERFFYQPDREEEQRWEDALKELRGGRQISEPFSKLPRQTPDERPSGVSVVRLDVENTRFMPSDNALDSYFIPLAA
;
A
#
# COMPACT_ATOMS: atom_id res chain seq x y z
N MET A 1 -20.11 -0.91 -20.49
CA MET A 1 -20.26 -1.14 -19.04
C MET A 1 -19.54 0.00 -18.34
N THR A 2 -19.84 0.29 -17.09
CA THR A 2 -19.18 1.37 -16.34
C THR A 2 -18.03 0.77 -15.53
N GLU A 3 -16.85 1.37 -15.59
CA GLU A 3 -15.72 1.01 -14.74
C GLU A 3 -16.12 1.07 -13.26
N SER A 4 -15.69 0.07 -12.49
CA SER A 4 -15.99 -0.01 -11.05
C SER A 4 -14.71 0.22 -10.26
N THR A 5 -14.64 1.35 -9.56
CA THR A 5 -13.47 1.76 -8.77
C THR A 5 -13.72 1.53 -7.28
N PHE A 6 -12.82 0.85 -6.59
CA PHE A 6 -12.91 0.53 -5.17
C PHE A 6 -11.70 1.14 -4.45
N PRO A 7 -11.89 2.16 -3.60
CA PRO A 7 -10.80 2.69 -2.81
C PRO A 7 -10.41 1.68 -1.72
N LEU A 8 -9.11 1.49 -1.53
CA LEU A 8 -8.54 0.61 -0.54
C LEU A 8 -7.61 1.37 0.40
N LEU A 9 -7.58 0.93 1.66
CA LEU A 9 -6.53 1.22 2.64
C LEU A 9 -5.70 -0.05 2.80
N PHE A 10 -4.38 0.06 2.93
CA PHE A 10 -3.54 -1.10 3.22
C PHE A 10 -2.45 -0.78 4.22
N THR A 11 -1.98 -1.79 4.93
CA THR A 11 -0.80 -1.72 5.79
C THR A 11 0.14 -2.86 5.47
N TYR A 12 1.39 -2.51 5.15
CA TYR A 12 2.48 -3.44 4.88
C TYR A 12 3.55 -3.30 5.94
N GLN A 13 4.09 -4.44 6.35
CA GLN A 13 5.21 -4.52 7.29
C GLN A 13 6.28 -5.41 6.67
N ASP A 14 7.43 -4.82 6.38
CA ASP A 14 8.53 -5.48 5.68
C ASP A 14 9.83 -5.34 6.45
N THR A 15 10.68 -6.35 6.30
CA THR A 15 12.07 -6.32 6.72
C THR A 15 12.94 -6.40 5.48
N VAL A 16 13.83 -5.43 5.30
CA VAL A 16 14.73 -5.34 4.14
C VAL A 16 16.17 -5.30 4.63
N ALA A 17 16.98 -6.25 4.15
CA ALA A 17 18.42 -6.22 4.35
C ALA A 17 19.06 -5.38 3.25
N GLY A 18 19.82 -4.36 3.63
CA GLY A 18 20.61 -3.54 2.72
C GLY A 18 22.11 -3.79 2.88
N GLN A 19 22.92 -2.88 2.36
CA GLN A 19 24.38 -2.96 2.45
C GLN A 19 24.88 -2.64 3.88
N GLY A 20 24.90 -3.65 4.75
CA GLY A 20 25.40 -3.52 6.13
C GLY A 20 24.39 -2.94 7.13
N PHE A 21 23.09 -3.00 6.82
CA PHE A 21 22.01 -2.65 7.75
C PHE A 21 20.80 -3.57 7.58
N LEU A 22 19.96 -3.65 8.62
CA LEU A 22 18.65 -4.28 8.56
C LEU A 22 17.59 -3.23 8.85
N ALA A 23 16.66 -3.02 7.92
CA ALA A 23 15.59 -2.04 8.06
C ALA A 23 14.23 -2.71 8.26
N GLY A 24 13.43 -2.18 9.17
CA GLY A 24 12.02 -2.46 9.31
C GLY A 24 11.20 -1.31 8.72
N ILE A 25 10.27 -1.64 7.84
CA ILE A 25 9.39 -0.70 7.17
C ILE A 25 7.96 -1.00 7.59
N THR A 26 7.26 0.01 8.10
CA THR A 26 5.81 -0.02 8.28
C THR A 26 5.20 1.06 7.43
N LEU A 27 4.31 0.66 6.52
CA LEU A 27 3.66 1.55 5.58
C LEU A 27 2.15 1.42 5.73
N SER A 28 1.45 2.53 5.89
CA SER A 28 0.01 2.65 5.74
C SER A 28 -0.29 3.46 4.49
N GLY A 29 -0.91 2.83 3.50
CA GLY A 29 -1.06 3.36 2.16
C GLY A 29 -2.50 3.39 1.67
N ARG A 30 -2.68 4.03 0.52
CA ARG A 30 -3.95 4.14 -0.20
C ARG A 30 -3.77 3.61 -1.61
N GLY A 31 -4.78 2.91 -2.11
CA GLY A 31 -4.81 2.40 -3.47
C GLY A 31 -6.22 2.38 -4.05
N LEU A 32 -6.31 2.23 -5.36
CA LEU A 32 -7.56 2.10 -6.10
C LEU A 32 -7.55 0.78 -6.84
N MET A 33 -8.50 -0.09 -6.51
CA MET A 33 -8.76 -1.30 -7.26
C MET A 33 -9.84 -1.02 -8.29
N VAL A 34 -9.56 -1.23 -9.57
CA VAL A 34 -10.43 -0.87 -10.68
C VAL A 34 -10.72 -2.12 -11.50
N GLN A 35 -11.99 -2.34 -11.82
CA GLN A 35 -12.39 -3.28 -12.87
C GLN A 35 -12.61 -2.51 -14.16
N GLU A 36 -11.77 -2.77 -15.15
CA GLU A 36 -11.87 -2.17 -16.48
C GLU A 36 -12.93 -2.90 -17.33
N ASN A 37 -13.28 -2.27 -18.46
CA ASN A 37 -14.39 -2.72 -19.31
C ASN A 37 -14.18 -4.08 -20.00
N ASP A 38 -12.92 -4.50 -20.13
CA ASP A 38 -12.52 -5.81 -20.65
C ASP A 38 -12.53 -6.92 -19.58
N GLY A 39 -12.83 -6.56 -18.33
CA GLY A 39 -12.85 -7.46 -17.19
C GLY A 39 -11.51 -7.61 -16.48
N GLU A 40 -10.45 -6.95 -16.94
CA GLU A 40 -9.16 -6.90 -16.26
C GLU A 40 -9.24 -6.08 -14.98
N TRP A 41 -8.50 -6.52 -13.97
CA TRP A 41 -8.41 -5.85 -12.67
C TRP A 41 -7.09 -5.13 -12.54
N TRP A 42 -7.16 -3.84 -12.26
CA TRP A 42 -6.00 -2.99 -12.01
C TRP A 42 -5.98 -2.53 -10.56
N MET A 43 -4.79 -2.41 -9.99
CA MET A 43 -4.56 -1.73 -8.72
C MET A 43 -3.58 -0.60 -8.94
N TYR A 44 -4.05 0.63 -8.74
CA TYR A 44 -3.24 1.84 -8.77
C TYR A 44 -2.87 2.24 -7.35
N GLY A 45 -1.60 2.53 -7.14
CA GLY A 45 -1.11 3.15 -5.93
C GLY A 45 -1.56 4.60 -5.91
N VAL A 46 -2.09 5.06 -4.78
CA VAL A 46 -2.39 6.48 -4.54
C VAL A 46 -1.29 7.06 -3.66
N ARG A 47 -0.94 6.30 -2.62
CA ARG A 47 0.18 6.58 -1.74
C ARG A 47 0.76 5.26 -1.22
N PRO A 48 1.93 4.83 -1.73
CA PRO A 48 2.72 5.44 -2.81
C PRO A 48 1.97 5.46 -4.14
N GLY A 49 2.16 6.51 -4.95
CA GLY A 49 1.50 6.68 -6.26
C GLY A 49 2.15 5.91 -7.43
N ALA A 50 3.46 5.69 -7.36
CA ALA A 50 4.27 5.23 -8.49
C ALA A 50 4.22 3.70 -8.77
N ILE A 51 3.13 3.02 -8.40
CA ILE A 51 2.94 1.59 -8.66
C ILE A 51 1.56 1.38 -9.29
N ALA A 52 1.51 0.61 -10.37
CA ALA A 52 0.28 0.08 -10.92
C ALA A 52 0.51 -1.36 -11.38
N GLU A 53 -0.42 -2.25 -11.09
CA GLU A 53 -0.33 -3.67 -11.48
C GLU A 53 -1.71 -4.20 -11.88
N SER A 54 -1.72 -5.19 -12.78
CA SER A 54 -2.94 -5.79 -13.31
C SER A 54 -3.00 -7.32 -13.11
N GLY A 55 -4.21 -7.88 -13.17
CA GLY A 55 -4.46 -9.31 -12.99
C GLY A 55 -5.88 -9.72 -13.39
N GLN A 56 -6.14 -11.03 -13.38
CA GLN A 56 -7.43 -11.59 -13.79
C GLN A 56 -8.45 -11.62 -12.66
N THR A 57 -8.00 -11.46 -11.42
CA THR A 57 -8.85 -11.40 -10.24
C THR A 57 -8.36 -10.31 -9.29
N PRO A 58 -9.24 -9.70 -8.47
CA PRO A 58 -8.83 -8.71 -7.47
C PRO A 58 -7.71 -9.17 -6.54
N LYS A 59 -7.76 -10.44 -6.14
CA LYS A 59 -6.76 -11.04 -5.25
C LYS A 59 -5.41 -11.17 -5.95
N GLU A 60 -5.39 -11.64 -7.18
CA GLU A 60 -4.17 -11.74 -7.98
C GLU A 60 -3.56 -10.36 -8.20
N THR A 61 -4.38 -9.38 -8.61
CA THR A 61 -3.95 -7.99 -8.83
C THR A 61 -3.32 -7.40 -7.57
N TYR A 62 -3.97 -7.57 -6.41
CA TYR A 62 -3.42 -7.12 -5.13
C TYR A 62 -2.07 -7.79 -4.79
N LEU A 63 -1.93 -9.10 -5.02
CA LEU A 63 -0.68 -9.81 -4.76
C LEU A 63 0.45 -9.34 -5.68
N ARG A 64 0.15 -9.07 -6.96
CA ARG A 64 1.11 -8.51 -7.91
C ARG A 64 1.53 -7.10 -7.49
N PHE A 65 0.58 -6.24 -7.13
CA PHE A 65 0.85 -4.91 -6.58
C PHE A 65 1.76 -4.97 -5.35
N ARG A 66 1.47 -5.87 -4.41
CA ARG A 66 2.26 -6.09 -3.20
C ARG A 66 3.69 -6.55 -3.51
N ASN A 67 3.85 -7.45 -4.49
CA ASN A 67 5.16 -7.91 -4.93
C ASN A 67 5.94 -6.79 -5.62
N ARG A 68 5.29 -5.99 -6.47
CA ARG A 68 5.92 -4.85 -7.13
C ARG A 68 6.45 -3.83 -6.11
N TYR A 69 5.69 -3.58 -5.05
CA TYR A 69 6.16 -2.76 -3.94
C TYR A 69 7.43 -3.33 -3.26
N LYS A 70 7.50 -4.65 -3.05
CA LYS A 70 8.72 -5.29 -2.51
C LYS A 70 9.92 -5.14 -3.43
N GLU A 71 9.72 -5.33 -4.73
CA GLU A 71 10.79 -5.13 -5.72
C GLU A 71 11.35 -3.72 -5.65
N VAL A 72 10.49 -2.70 -5.58
CA VAL A 72 10.92 -1.31 -5.43
C VAL A 72 11.74 -1.11 -4.15
N LEU A 73 11.34 -1.69 -3.01
CA LEU A 73 12.14 -1.62 -1.78
C LEU A 73 13.51 -2.29 -1.93
N PHE A 74 13.58 -3.40 -2.67
CA PHE A 74 14.85 -4.09 -2.93
C PHE A 74 15.75 -3.31 -3.86
N ASP A 75 15.20 -2.66 -4.89
CA ASP A 75 15.94 -1.77 -5.79
C ASP A 75 16.52 -0.59 -5.00
N ILE A 76 15.72 0.07 -4.16
CA ILE A 76 16.18 1.16 -3.29
C ILE A 76 17.28 0.68 -2.33
N ALA A 77 17.13 -0.50 -1.73
CA ALA A 77 18.14 -1.08 -0.83
C ALA A 77 19.45 -1.41 -1.55
N ASN A 78 19.38 -1.85 -2.80
CA ASN A 78 20.53 -2.15 -3.63
C ASN A 78 21.28 -0.87 -4.05
N GLU A 79 20.56 0.22 -4.30
CA GLU A 79 21.10 1.52 -4.69
C GLU A 79 21.59 2.37 -3.51
N SER A 80 21.18 2.06 -2.29
CA SER A 80 21.56 2.79 -1.07
C SER A 80 22.79 2.18 -0.40
N SER A 81 23.79 3.01 -0.10
CA SER A 81 25.02 2.57 0.57
C SER A 81 24.91 2.60 2.10
N THR A 82 23.93 3.33 2.63
CA THR A 82 23.71 3.48 4.07
C THR A 82 22.23 3.37 4.44
N PHE A 83 21.95 3.12 5.72
CA PHE A 83 20.57 3.12 6.23
C PHE A 83 19.86 4.47 6.04
N ASP A 84 20.58 5.60 6.24
CA ASP A 84 19.99 6.92 6.14
C ASP A 84 19.60 7.27 4.70
N GLU A 85 20.44 6.91 3.72
CA GLU A 85 20.10 6.99 2.29
C GLU A 85 18.88 6.13 1.96
N PHE A 86 18.87 4.87 2.40
CA PHE A 86 17.73 3.97 2.19
C PHE A 86 16.44 4.55 2.76
N LYS A 87 16.47 5.03 4.00
CA LYS A 87 15.32 5.66 4.65
C LYS A 87 14.82 6.86 3.85
N GLN A 88 15.71 7.75 3.45
CA GLN A 88 15.36 8.94 2.67
C GLN A 88 14.70 8.57 1.34
N GLU A 89 15.21 7.54 0.67
CA GLU A 89 14.68 7.08 -0.62
C GLU A 89 13.33 6.39 -0.49
N VAL A 90 13.12 5.56 0.54
CA VAL A 90 11.81 4.98 0.85
C VAL A 90 10.78 6.07 1.17
N GLU A 91 11.15 7.07 1.97
CA GLU A 91 10.29 8.21 2.28
C GLU A 91 9.98 9.03 1.01
N ARG A 92 10.98 9.28 0.16
CA ARG A 92 10.79 9.99 -1.13
C ARG A 92 9.83 9.25 -2.04
N PHE A 93 10.02 7.94 -2.20
CA PHE A 93 9.14 7.08 -2.98
C PHE A 93 7.70 7.10 -2.43
N PHE A 94 7.54 7.02 -1.11
CA PHE A 94 6.22 7.05 -0.47
C PHE A 94 5.49 8.39 -0.64
N TYR A 95 6.20 9.51 -0.45
CA TYR A 95 5.61 10.85 -0.49
C TYR A 95 5.56 11.45 -1.89
N GLN A 96 6.00 10.72 -2.93
CA GLN A 96 5.86 11.16 -4.31
C GLN A 96 4.39 11.47 -4.61
N PRO A 97 4.06 12.72 -5.00
CA PRO A 97 2.68 13.11 -5.21
C PRO A 97 2.14 12.51 -6.52
N ASP A 98 0.95 11.93 -6.45
CA ASP A 98 0.13 11.62 -7.60
C ASP A 98 -1.24 12.28 -7.44
N ARG A 99 -1.39 13.48 -8.03
CA ARG A 99 -2.62 14.26 -7.85
C ARG A 99 -3.81 13.65 -8.55
N GLU A 100 -3.57 12.90 -9.62
CA GLU A 100 -4.64 12.27 -10.39
C GLU A 100 -5.21 11.09 -9.60
N GLU A 101 -4.34 10.21 -9.11
CA GLU A 101 -4.77 9.06 -8.30
C GLU A 101 -5.35 9.49 -6.94
N GLU A 102 -4.81 10.54 -6.31
CA GLU A 102 -5.40 11.12 -5.08
C GLU A 102 -6.83 11.63 -5.36
N GLN A 103 -7.06 12.30 -6.48
CA GLN A 103 -8.40 12.77 -6.86
C GLN A 103 -9.36 11.61 -7.15
N ARG A 104 -8.92 10.62 -7.94
CA ARG A 104 -9.71 9.42 -8.23
C ARG A 104 -10.09 8.67 -6.94
N TRP A 105 -9.20 8.64 -5.95
CA TRP A 105 -9.43 7.97 -4.68
C TRP A 105 -10.46 8.72 -3.84
N GLU A 106 -10.35 10.05 -3.75
CA GLU A 106 -11.31 10.90 -3.06
C GLU A 106 -12.70 10.82 -3.70
N ASP A 107 -12.78 10.79 -5.03
CA ASP A 107 -14.05 10.63 -5.75
C ASP A 107 -14.69 9.27 -5.46
N ALA A 108 -13.91 8.19 -5.51
CA ALA A 108 -14.40 6.85 -5.18
C ALA A 108 -14.83 6.72 -3.71
N LEU A 109 -14.14 7.41 -2.79
CA LEU A 109 -14.52 7.51 -1.38
C LEU A 109 -15.82 8.31 -1.20
N LYS A 110 -15.98 9.41 -1.93
CA LYS A 110 -17.19 10.23 -1.91
C LYS A 110 -18.41 9.43 -2.39
N GLU A 111 -18.25 8.60 -3.42
CA GLU A 111 -19.32 7.70 -3.87
C GLU A 111 -19.70 6.68 -2.79
N LEU A 112 -18.71 6.08 -2.10
CA LEU A 112 -18.98 5.18 -0.98
C LEU A 112 -19.72 5.90 0.16
N ARG A 113 -19.31 7.13 0.49
CA ARG A 113 -20.00 8.00 1.46
C ARG A 113 -21.41 8.37 1.01
N GLY A 114 -21.64 8.49 -0.30
CA GLY A 114 -22.95 8.70 -0.91
C GLY A 114 -23.87 7.48 -0.89
N GLY A 115 -23.44 6.34 -0.32
CA GLY A 115 -24.25 5.13 -0.19
C GLY A 115 -24.10 4.14 -1.34
N ARG A 116 -23.06 4.28 -2.18
CA ARG A 116 -22.73 3.28 -3.22
C ARG A 116 -22.50 1.91 -2.56
N GLN A 117 -23.24 0.92 -3.02
CA GLN A 117 -23.10 -0.45 -2.54
C GLN A 117 -21.79 -1.07 -3.04
N ILE A 118 -21.08 -1.73 -2.15
CA ILE A 118 -19.86 -2.48 -2.49
C ILE A 118 -20.27 -3.91 -2.82
N SER A 119 -19.97 -4.34 -4.05
CA SER A 119 -20.20 -5.70 -4.50
C SER A 119 -19.09 -6.66 -4.08
N GLU A 120 -19.33 -7.96 -4.26
CA GLU A 120 -18.28 -8.97 -4.15
C GLU A 120 -17.12 -8.68 -5.15
N PRO A 121 -15.87 -9.02 -4.79
CA PRO A 121 -15.46 -9.66 -3.54
C PRO A 121 -15.22 -8.69 -2.36
N PHE A 122 -15.33 -7.38 -2.58
CA PHE A 122 -14.94 -6.36 -1.59
C PHE A 122 -15.97 -6.17 -0.47
N SER A 123 -17.21 -6.59 -0.67
CA SER A 123 -18.28 -6.60 0.35
C SER A 123 -17.87 -7.30 1.65
N LYS A 124 -16.96 -8.28 1.58
CA LYS A 124 -16.49 -9.09 2.71
C LYS A 124 -15.24 -8.54 3.39
N LEU A 125 -14.61 -7.50 2.84
CA LEU A 125 -13.42 -6.93 3.44
C LEU A 125 -13.76 -6.17 4.72
N PRO A 126 -12.87 -6.22 5.73
CA PRO A 126 -13.01 -5.37 6.90
C PRO A 126 -13.01 -3.90 6.47
N ARG A 127 -13.75 -3.08 7.21
CA ARG A 127 -13.84 -1.64 6.96
C ARG A 127 -13.10 -0.87 8.06
N GLN A 128 -12.46 0.23 7.68
CA GLN A 128 -11.69 1.07 8.61
C GLN A 128 -11.84 2.55 8.25
N THR A 129 -11.91 3.44 9.25
CA THR A 129 -11.89 4.88 8.94
C THR A 129 -10.49 5.30 8.48
N PRO A 130 -10.36 6.16 7.46
CA PRO A 130 -9.05 6.68 7.05
C PRO A 130 -8.31 7.42 8.17
N ASP A 131 -9.04 7.99 9.14
CA ASP A 131 -8.48 8.76 10.26
C ASP A 131 -7.86 7.88 11.35
N GLU A 132 -8.32 6.63 11.52
CA GLU A 132 -7.72 5.68 12.48
C GLU A 132 -6.29 5.29 12.12
N ARG A 133 -5.96 5.30 10.82
CA ARG A 133 -4.62 5.04 10.30
C ARG A 133 -4.31 5.97 9.13
N PRO A 134 -3.85 7.19 9.42
CA PRO A 134 -3.42 8.12 8.38
C PRO A 134 -2.34 7.49 7.50
N SER A 135 -2.34 7.85 6.21
CA SER A 135 -1.29 7.36 5.31
C SER A 135 0.07 7.87 5.76
N GLY A 136 1.03 6.96 5.94
CA GLY A 136 2.37 7.27 6.41
C GLY A 136 3.33 6.10 6.21
N VAL A 137 4.62 6.39 6.29
CA VAL A 137 5.68 5.39 6.29
C VAL A 137 6.62 5.64 7.47
N SER A 138 7.04 4.55 8.11
CA SER A 138 8.07 4.55 9.15
C SER A 138 9.15 3.56 8.75
N VAL A 139 10.40 4.04 8.75
CA VAL A 139 11.59 3.22 8.46
C VAL A 139 12.50 3.27 9.68
N VAL A 140 12.74 2.11 10.27
CA VAL A 140 13.54 1.95 11.50
C VAL A 140 14.69 0.99 11.28
N ARG A 141 15.82 1.24 11.94
CA ARG A 141 16.97 0.34 11.92
C ARG A 141 16.78 -0.75 12.96
N LEU A 142 16.91 -2.02 12.56
CA LEU A 142 16.64 -3.19 13.39
C LEU A 142 17.92 -3.87 13.91
N ASP A 143 19.06 -3.64 13.27
CA ASP A 143 20.36 -4.21 13.64
C ASP A 143 21.12 -3.39 14.69
N VAL A 144 20.43 -2.57 15.50
CA VAL A 144 21.05 -1.82 16.60
C VAL A 144 21.26 -2.69 17.84
N GLU A 145 22.32 -2.42 18.60
CA GLU A 145 22.65 -3.14 19.84
C GLU A 145 21.45 -3.18 20.80
N ASN A 146 21.19 -4.35 21.39
CA ASN A 146 20.08 -4.63 22.32
C ASN A 146 18.67 -4.68 21.70
N THR A 147 18.54 -4.73 20.37
CA THR A 147 17.24 -5.06 19.76
C THR A 147 16.87 -6.51 20.07
N ARG A 148 15.72 -6.71 20.74
CA ARG A 148 15.19 -8.04 21.05
C ARG A 148 13.96 -8.32 20.20
N PHE A 149 14.08 -9.28 19.30
CA PHE A 149 12.95 -9.75 18.51
C PHE A 149 12.11 -10.78 19.27
N MET A 150 10.81 -10.68 19.12
CA MET A 150 9.79 -11.53 19.73
C MET A 150 8.86 -12.07 18.64
N PRO A 151 8.23 -13.26 18.82
CA PRO A 151 7.27 -13.78 17.84
C PRO A 151 6.11 -12.83 17.53
N SER A 152 5.76 -11.94 18.46
CA SER A 152 4.76 -10.88 18.30
C SER A 152 5.14 -9.80 17.29
N ASP A 153 6.42 -9.72 16.89
CA ASP A 153 6.89 -8.76 15.89
C ASP A 153 6.59 -9.24 14.47
N ASN A 154 6.21 -10.50 14.30
CA ASN A 154 5.67 -11.00 13.04
C ASN A 154 4.29 -10.38 12.83
N ALA A 155 4.17 -9.57 11.79
CA ALA A 155 2.91 -8.96 11.42
C ALA A 155 2.45 -9.42 10.03
N LEU A 156 1.13 -9.47 9.86
CA LEU A 156 0.51 -9.79 8.59
C LEU A 156 0.15 -8.50 7.86
N ASP A 157 0.33 -8.51 6.55
CA ASP A 157 -0.24 -7.48 5.69
C ASP A 157 -1.77 -7.44 5.87
N SER A 158 -2.34 -6.24 5.76
CA SER A 158 -3.78 -6.03 5.87
C SER A 158 -4.25 -5.02 4.85
N TYR A 159 -5.48 -5.19 4.37
CA TYR A 159 -6.14 -4.21 3.52
C TYR A 159 -7.64 -4.17 3.80
N PHE A 160 -8.21 -2.98 3.64
CA PHE A 160 -9.51 -2.60 4.13
C PHE A 160 -10.25 -1.76 3.10
N ILE A 161 -11.57 -1.75 3.21
CA ILE A 161 -12.40 -0.74 2.56
C ILE A 161 -12.50 0.47 3.49
N PRO A 162 -12.33 1.71 3.00
CA PRO A 162 -12.52 2.89 3.83
C PRO A 162 -13.99 3.00 4.27
N LEU A 163 -14.22 3.21 5.56
CA LEU A 163 -15.52 3.54 6.10
C LEU A 163 -15.95 4.91 5.58
N ALA A 164 -17.21 4.99 5.15
CA ALA A 164 -17.92 6.24 5.15
C ALA A 164 -18.08 6.67 6.62
N ALA A 165 -17.33 7.68 7.04
CA ALA A 165 -17.57 8.36 8.32
C ALA A 165 -18.91 9.09 8.27
#